data_AF-G1FRB9-F1
#
_entry.id   AF-G1FRB9-F1
#
_cell.length_a   1.000
_cell.length_b   1.000
_cell.length_c   1.000
_cell.angle_alpha   90.00
_cell.angle_beta   90.00
_cell.angle_gamma   90.00
#
_symmetry.space_group_name_H-M   'P 1'
#
loop_
_entity.id
_entity.type
_entity.pdbx_description
1 polymer ?
#
loop_
_entity_poly.entity_id
_entity_poly.type
_entity_poly.pdbx_seq_one_letter_code
_entity_poly.pdbx_strand_id
1 'polypeptide(L)'
;MRLSQVLMAIAATFLVAGEALSTATDSNQAKLAQVALATGQSQQRHLRAHPTESEERALDPTTLKMMFKDGVKVDDYAATLGITDDIANAMRNPTALNNLLGTPNYEKYRSYLNYVTKKRNSRRAGRIIYE
;
A
#
# COMPACT_ATOMS: atom_id res chain seq x y z
N MET A 1 -27.91 -16.38 -9.36
CA MET A 1 -27.26 -17.08 -8.22
C MET A 1 -26.43 -18.28 -8.71
N ARG A 2 -25.31 -18.09 -9.43
CA ARG A 2 -24.50 -19.23 -9.95
C ARG A 2 -22.98 -19.02 -9.93
N LEU A 3 -22.47 -18.14 -9.05
CA LEU A 3 -21.02 -17.96 -8.84
C LEU A 3 -20.54 -18.47 -7.46
N SER A 4 -21.47 -18.84 -6.56
CA SER A 4 -21.14 -19.30 -5.20
C SER A 4 -20.81 -20.79 -5.11
N GLN A 5 -21.07 -21.59 -6.14
CA GLN A 5 -20.98 -23.05 -6.05
C GLN A 5 -19.58 -23.61 -6.37
N VAL A 6 -18.69 -22.83 -7.00
CA VAL A 6 -17.33 -23.29 -7.32
C VAL A 6 -16.39 -23.19 -6.12
N LEU A 7 -16.63 -22.26 -5.18
CA LEU A 7 -15.75 -22.04 -4.02
C LEU A 7 -15.92 -23.10 -2.91
N MET A 8 -17.07 -23.78 -2.83
CA MET A 8 -17.33 -24.76 -1.77
C MET A 8 -16.66 -26.13 -2.05
N ALA A 9 -16.38 -26.44 -3.32
CA ALA A 9 -15.82 -27.74 -3.71
C ALA A 9 -14.31 -27.90 -3.43
N ILE A 10 -13.58 -26.81 -3.23
CA ILE A 10 -12.12 -26.83 -3.05
C ILE A 10 -11.72 -27.15 -1.59
N ALA A 11 -12.61 -26.94 -0.62
CA ALA A 11 -12.30 -27.16 0.80
C ALA A 11 -12.26 -28.64 1.22
N ALA A 12 -12.94 -29.53 0.50
CA ALA A 12 -13.10 -30.94 0.93
C ALA A 12 -11.95 -31.87 0.51
N THR A 13 -11.09 -31.47 -0.43
CA THR A 13 -9.98 -32.33 -0.89
C THR A 13 -8.73 -32.26 -0.01
N PHE A 14 -8.63 -31.30 0.91
CA PHE A 14 -7.48 -31.21 1.84
C PHE A 14 -7.68 -31.97 3.16
N LEU A 15 -8.87 -32.53 3.41
CA LEU A 15 -9.14 -33.27 4.65
C LEU A 15 -8.91 -34.79 4.53
N VAL A 16 -8.75 -35.32 3.31
CA VAL A 16 -8.65 -36.77 3.03
C VAL A 16 -7.20 -37.24 2.82
N ALA A 17 -6.23 -36.56 3.44
CA ALA A 17 -4.84 -37.02 3.50
C ALA A 17 -4.25 -37.00 4.94
N GLY A 18 -5.09 -36.75 5.95
CA GLY A 18 -4.69 -36.74 7.37
C GLY A 18 -4.98 -38.05 8.13
N GLU A 19 -5.83 -38.93 7.61
CA GLU A 19 -6.34 -40.06 8.38
C GLU A 19 -5.63 -41.40 8.10
N ALA A 20 -4.80 -41.49 7.06
CA ALA A 20 -4.10 -42.73 6.70
C ALA A 20 -2.79 -43.01 7.46
N LEU A 21 -2.36 -42.12 8.36
CA LEU A 21 -1.19 -42.37 9.23
C LEU A 21 -1.57 -42.60 10.71
N SER A 22 -2.86 -42.60 11.05
CA SER A 22 -3.35 -42.72 12.43
C SER A 22 -3.93 -44.09 12.78
N THR A 23 -3.65 -45.14 11.99
CA THR A 23 -4.02 -46.52 12.33
C THR A 23 -2.96 -47.51 11.85
N ALA A 24 -1.81 -47.51 12.51
CA ALA A 24 -0.95 -48.69 12.61
C ALA A 24 -0.65 -48.91 14.09
N THR A 25 -1.65 -49.48 14.76
CA THR A 25 -1.53 -50.60 15.69
C THR A 25 -0.12 -50.93 16.20
N ASP A 26 -0.02 -50.76 17.52
CA ASP A 26 0.57 -51.68 18.49
C ASP A 26 2.05 -51.57 18.88
N SER A 27 2.18 -51.65 20.20
CA SER A 27 3.28 -52.12 21.03
C SER A 27 4.59 -51.35 21.04
N ASN A 28 4.81 -50.80 22.24
CA ASN A 28 6.07 -50.78 22.97
C ASN A 28 7.27 -50.21 22.20
N GLN A 29 7.77 -49.07 22.64
CA GLN A 29 9.12 -48.99 23.22
C GLN A 29 9.50 -47.53 23.47
N ALA A 30 9.64 -47.23 24.75
CA ALA A 30 10.56 -46.28 25.35
C ALA A 30 11.37 -45.35 24.43
N LYS A 31 11.23 -44.05 24.72
CA LYS A 31 12.35 -43.14 24.97
C LYS A 31 13.32 -42.91 23.80
N LEU A 32 12.99 -41.94 22.95
CA LEU A 32 14.01 -41.12 22.30
C LEU A 32 13.80 -39.66 22.70
N ALA A 33 14.49 -39.31 23.79
CA ALA A 33 14.78 -37.95 24.16
C ALA A 33 15.69 -37.32 23.10
N GLN A 34 15.40 -36.06 22.80
CA GLN A 34 16.33 -35.04 22.32
C GLN A 34 16.94 -35.25 20.93
N VAL A 35 17.17 -34.10 20.27
CA VAL A 35 17.76 -33.94 18.93
C VAL A 35 16.71 -34.17 17.83
N ALA A 36 16.20 -33.17 17.12
CA ALA A 36 16.86 -31.98 16.65
C ALA A 36 16.07 -30.71 16.99
N LEU A 37 16.83 -29.71 17.44
CA LEU A 37 16.52 -28.29 17.41
C LEU A 37 15.37 -27.99 16.44
N ALA A 38 14.20 -27.66 16.99
CA ALA A 38 13.24 -26.84 16.28
C ALA A 38 14.02 -25.60 15.85
N THR A 39 14.44 -25.55 14.59
CA THR A 39 15.05 -24.38 13.97
C THR A 39 13.90 -23.42 13.71
N GLY A 40 13.32 -22.98 14.83
CA GLY A 40 12.52 -21.80 14.90
C GLY A 40 13.43 -20.67 14.47
N GLN A 41 13.07 -20.07 13.36
CA GLN A 41 12.76 -18.65 13.26
C GLN A 41 12.73 -18.36 11.76
N SER A 42 11.52 -18.32 11.22
CA SER A 42 11.26 -17.51 10.03
C SER A 42 11.64 -16.08 10.41
N GLN A 43 12.88 -15.70 10.12
CA GLN A 43 13.40 -14.34 10.34
C GLN A 43 12.83 -13.47 9.24
N GLN A 44 11.54 -13.16 9.34
CA GLN A 44 10.95 -12.05 8.61
C GLN A 44 11.60 -10.77 9.16
N ARG A 45 12.61 -10.26 8.46
CA ARG A 45 13.17 -8.94 8.70
C ARG A 45 12.11 -7.90 8.33
N HIS A 46 11.24 -7.56 9.26
CA HIS A 46 10.31 -6.44 9.11
C HIS A 46 11.14 -5.15 9.14
N LEU A 47 11.34 -4.53 7.98
CA LEU A 47 11.92 -3.20 7.90
C LEU A 47 10.95 -2.22 8.57
N ARG A 48 11.42 -1.54 9.62
CA ARG A 48 10.65 -0.50 10.30
C ARG A 48 10.48 0.68 9.34
N ALA A 49 9.25 0.90 8.86
CA ALA A 49 8.93 2.08 8.08
C ALA A 49 8.96 3.30 9.02
N HIS A 50 9.92 4.20 8.81
CA HIS A 50 9.91 5.50 9.46
C HIS A 50 9.02 6.45 8.63
N PRO A 51 8.16 7.27 9.26
CA PRO A 51 7.46 8.33 8.55
C PRO A 51 8.52 9.28 7.98
N THR A 52 8.61 9.31 6.66
CA THR A 52 9.48 10.24 5.93
C THR A 52 8.74 11.58 5.87
N GLU A 53 8.79 12.32 6.98
CA GLU A 53 8.48 13.75 6.99
C GLU A 53 9.68 14.48 6.34
N SER A 54 9.94 14.23 5.05
CA SER A 54 10.97 14.93 4.29
C SER A 54 10.41 16.27 3.81
N GLU A 55 10.25 17.21 4.74
CA GLU A 55 9.76 18.56 4.43
C GLU A 55 10.74 19.35 3.56
N GLU A 56 12.01 18.94 3.48
CA GLU A 56 13.06 19.64 2.72
C GLU A 56 12.85 19.58 1.19
N ARG A 57 12.15 18.55 0.68
CA ARG A 57 11.85 18.41 -0.75
C ARG A 57 10.43 18.86 -1.11
N ALA A 58 9.56 18.97 -0.10
CA ALA A 58 8.19 19.43 -0.23
C ALA A 58 8.12 20.96 -0.37
N LEU A 59 7.00 21.46 -0.88
CA LEU A 59 6.75 22.90 -0.92
C LEU A 59 6.48 23.44 0.50
N ASP A 60 7.01 24.62 0.81
CA ASP A 60 6.74 25.30 2.07
C ASP A 60 5.22 25.48 2.31
N PRO A 61 4.69 25.20 3.52
CA PRO A 61 3.27 25.29 3.82
C PRO A 61 2.64 26.66 3.54
N THR A 62 3.40 27.76 3.65
CA THR A 62 2.87 29.10 3.37
C THR A 62 2.63 29.28 1.87
N THR A 63 3.54 28.76 1.04
CA THR A 63 3.43 28.77 -0.42
C THR A 63 2.23 27.94 -0.89
N LEU A 64 2.04 26.73 -0.33
CA LEU A 64 0.88 25.89 -0.63
C LEU A 64 -0.45 26.60 -0.35
N LYS A 65 -0.52 27.30 0.78
CA LYS A 65 -1.71 28.06 1.19
C LYS A 65 -1.98 29.24 0.26
N MET A 66 -0.93 29.93 -0.18
CA MET A 66 -1.03 31.06 -1.10
C MET A 66 -1.56 30.59 -2.46
N MET A 67 -0.93 29.60 -3.08
CA MET A 67 -1.38 29.04 -4.36
C MET A 67 -2.84 28.56 -4.32
N PHE A 68 -3.25 27.91 -3.22
CA PHE A 68 -4.64 27.48 -3.05
C PHE A 68 -5.63 28.65 -2.94
N LYS A 69 -5.24 29.75 -2.29
CA LYS A 69 -6.06 30.97 -2.19
C LYS A 69 -6.16 31.69 -3.53
N ASP A 70 -5.06 31.71 -4.28
CA ASP A 70 -4.97 32.30 -5.61
C ASP A 70 -5.74 31.49 -6.67
N GLY A 71 -6.22 30.30 -6.30
CA GLY A 71 -7.05 29.46 -7.16
C GLY A 71 -6.25 28.70 -8.21
N VAL A 72 -4.93 28.53 -8.02
CA VAL A 72 -4.07 27.79 -8.93
C VAL A 72 -4.59 26.36 -9.06
N LYS A 73 -4.89 25.92 -10.30
CA LYS A 73 -5.31 24.54 -10.53
C LYS A 73 -4.12 23.59 -10.44
N VAL A 74 -4.40 22.36 -10.07
CA VAL A 74 -3.36 21.31 -9.94
C VAL A 74 -2.70 21.04 -11.29
N ASP A 75 -3.47 21.03 -12.37
CA ASP A 75 -2.97 20.82 -13.74
C ASP A 75 -2.10 21.99 -14.22
N ASP A 76 -2.54 23.23 -13.93
CA ASP A 76 -1.75 24.43 -14.23
C ASP A 76 -0.39 24.38 -13.50
N TYR A 77 -0.40 23.92 -12.25
CA TYR A 77 0.84 23.76 -11.48
C TYR A 77 1.77 22.68 -12.06
N ALA A 78 1.22 21.54 -12.53
CA ALA A 78 2.02 20.55 -13.26
C ALA A 78 2.67 21.15 -14.52
N ALA A 79 1.93 22.00 -15.24
CA ALA A 79 2.45 22.74 -16.39
C ALA A 79 3.59 23.70 -16.01
N THR A 80 3.45 24.45 -14.91
CA THR A 80 4.53 25.35 -14.43
C THR A 80 5.80 24.60 -14.03
N LEU A 81 5.65 23.35 -13.56
CA LEU A 81 6.76 22.47 -13.20
C LEU A 81 7.37 21.72 -14.40
N GLY A 82 6.74 21.82 -15.57
CA GLY A 82 7.17 21.13 -16.80
C GLY A 82 7.02 19.61 -16.76
N ILE A 83 6.18 19.07 -15.87
CA ILE A 83 6.03 17.61 -15.66
C ILE A 83 4.78 17.02 -16.31
N THR A 84 4.02 17.81 -17.08
CA THR A 84 2.74 17.38 -17.66
C THR A 84 2.91 16.17 -18.58
N ASP A 85 3.91 16.21 -19.46
CA ASP A 85 4.20 15.11 -20.39
C ASP A 85 4.75 13.88 -19.66
N ASP A 86 5.56 14.10 -18.61
CA ASP A 86 6.09 13.01 -17.79
C ASP A 86 4.95 12.29 -17.03
N ILE A 87 3.97 13.03 -16.52
CA ILE A 87 2.76 12.46 -15.90
C ILE A 87 1.99 11.64 -16.94
N ALA A 88 1.78 12.18 -18.15
CA ALA A 88 1.08 11.47 -19.21
C ALA A 88 1.81 10.18 -19.64
N ASN A 89 3.14 10.20 -19.67
CA ASN A 89 3.98 9.05 -19.98
C ASN A 89 3.95 8.01 -18.84
N ALA A 90 4.01 8.46 -17.58
CA ALA A 90 3.93 7.62 -16.40
C ALA A 90 2.62 6.82 -16.31
N MET A 91 1.51 7.34 -16.85
CA MET A 91 0.24 6.60 -16.93
C MET A 91 0.30 5.37 -17.85
N ARG A 92 1.24 5.35 -18.80
CA ARG A 92 1.35 4.30 -19.83
C ARG A 92 2.53 3.37 -19.58
N ASN A 93 3.53 3.81 -18.81
CA ASN A 93 4.78 3.10 -18.62
C ASN A 93 5.19 3.06 -17.13
N PRO A 94 5.29 1.87 -16.52
CA PRO A 94 5.68 1.70 -15.11
C PRO A 94 7.09 2.23 -14.80
N THR A 95 8.02 2.10 -15.75
CA THR A 95 9.39 2.62 -15.58
C THR A 95 9.40 4.15 -15.62
N ALA A 96 8.60 4.76 -16.51
CA ALA A 96 8.45 6.21 -16.54
C ALA A 96 7.83 6.75 -15.24
N LEU A 97 6.88 6.02 -14.67
CA LEU A 97 6.33 6.34 -13.35
C LEU A 97 7.43 6.32 -12.28
N ASN A 98 8.21 5.25 -12.16
CA ASN A 98 9.27 5.18 -11.16
C ASN A 98 10.29 6.32 -11.29
N ASN A 99 10.63 6.69 -12.52
CA ASN A 99 11.52 7.83 -12.79
C ASN A 99 10.88 9.14 -12.33
N LEU A 100 9.60 9.37 -12.65
CA LEU A 100 8.86 10.57 -12.25
C LEU A 100 8.74 10.69 -10.73
N LEU A 101 8.43 9.58 -10.04
CA LEU A 101 8.30 9.54 -8.57
C LEU A 101 9.60 9.96 -7.86
N GLY A 102 10.76 9.77 -8.49
CA GLY A 102 12.06 10.18 -7.95
C GLY A 102 12.40 11.65 -8.14
N THR A 103 11.62 12.41 -8.92
CA THR A 103 11.94 13.80 -9.24
C THR A 103 11.50 14.79 -8.15
N PRO A 104 12.28 15.86 -7.89
CA PRO A 104 11.89 16.89 -6.92
C PRO A 104 10.66 17.68 -7.39
N ASN A 105 10.44 17.82 -8.70
CA ASN A 105 9.27 18.51 -9.25
C ASN A 105 7.99 17.72 -9.00
N TYR A 106 8.03 16.39 -9.15
CA TYR A 106 6.89 15.56 -8.81
C TYR A 106 6.55 15.63 -7.32
N GLU A 107 7.55 15.68 -6.42
CA GLU A 107 7.29 15.81 -4.98
C GLU A 107 6.56 17.12 -4.65
N LYS A 108 6.98 18.24 -5.25
CA LYS A 108 6.30 19.54 -5.14
C LYS A 108 4.84 19.48 -5.64
N TYR A 109 4.64 18.90 -6.82
CA TYR A 109 3.31 18.67 -7.40
C TYR A 109 2.42 17.84 -6.47
N ARG A 110 2.97 16.73 -5.95
CA ARG A 110 2.29 15.83 -5.02
C ARG A 110 1.91 16.54 -3.72
N SER A 111 2.79 17.37 -3.16
CA SER A 111 2.49 18.19 -1.98
C SER A 111 1.28 19.11 -2.23
N TYR A 112 1.25 19.80 -3.38
CA TYR A 112 0.14 20.69 -3.72
C TYR A 112 -1.18 19.94 -3.96
N LEU A 113 -1.13 18.84 -4.72
CA LEU A 113 -2.28 17.97 -4.95
C LEU A 113 -2.89 17.45 -3.64
N ASN A 114 -2.04 17.01 -2.71
CA ASN A 114 -2.47 16.55 -1.38
C ASN A 114 -3.09 17.68 -0.57
N TYR A 115 -2.51 18.88 -0.61
CA TYR A 115 -3.04 20.06 0.08
C TYR A 115 -4.45 20.43 -0.42
N VAL A 116 -4.63 20.53 -1.75
CA VAL A 116 -5.91 20.84 -2.40
C VAL A 116 -6.96 19.80 -2.02
N THR A 117 -6.60 18.51 -2.08
CA THR A 117 -7.48 17.38 -1.74
C THR A 117 -7.92 17.44 -0.28
N LYS A 118 -6.97 17.67 0.65
CA LYS A 118 -7.26 17.80 2.09
C LYS A 118 -8.24 18.94 2.36
N LYS A 119 -8.02 20.12 1.77
CA LYS A 119 -8.91 21.28 1.93
C LYS A 119 -10.29 21.07 1.33
N ARG A 120 -10.39 20.37 0.19
CA ARG A 120 -11.68 20.01 -0.41
C ARG A 120 -12.46 19.05 0.48
N ASN A 121 -11.78 18.04 1.03
CA ASN A 121 -12.41 17.04 1.90
C ASN A 121 -12.85 17.64 3.23
N SER A 122 -12.05 18.53 3.85
CA SER A 122 -12.46 19.22 5.08
C SER A 122 -13.69 20.10 4.88
N ARG A 123 -13.80 20.77 3.72
CA ARG A 123 -15.00 21.55 3.36
C ARG A 123 -16.24 20.67 3.17
N ARG A 124 -16.08 19.45 2.65
CA ARG A 124 -17.19 18.49 2.49
C ARG A 124 -17.65 17.91 3.82
N ALA A 125 -16.72 17.54 4.69
CA ALA A 125 -17.04 17.03 6.02
C ALA A 125 -17.85 18.04 6.86
N GLY A 126 -17.48 19.33 6.82
CA GLY A 126 -18.24 20.39 7.50
C GLY A 126 -19.62 20.70 6.89
N ARG A 127 -19.99 20.11 5.76
CA ARG A 127 -21.32 20.24 5.14
C ARG A 127 -22.27 19.09 5.46
N ILE A 128 -21.79 18.02 6.10
CA ILE A 128 -22.66 16.95 6.58
C ILE A 128 -23.33 17.47 7.85
N ILE A 129 -24.48 18.12 7.68
CA ILE A 129 -25.37 18.50 8.79
C ILE A 129 -26.26 17.28 9.03
N TYR A 130 -26.27 16.75 10.24
CA TYR A 130 -27.24 15.74 10.65
C TYR A 130 -28.57 16.47 10.87
N GLU A 131 -29.53 16.23 9.97
CA GLU A 131 -30.95 16.56 10.20
C GLU A 131 -31.63 15.52 11.08
#